data_AF-A0A9X3I2U5-F1
#
_entry.id   AF-A0A9X3I2U5-F1
#
_cell.length_a   1.000
_cell.length_b   1.000
_cell.length_c   1.000
_cell.angle_alpha   90.00
_cell.angle_beta   90.00
_cell.angle_gamma   90.00
#
_symmetry.space_group_name_H-M   'P 1'
#
loop_
_entity.id
_entity.type
_entity.pdbx_description
1 polymer ?
#
loop_
_entity_poly.entity_id
_entity_poly.type
_entity_poly.pdbx_seq_one_letter_code
_entity_poly.pdbx_strand_id
1 'polypeptide(L)'
;MKKQDFREKLIEVRKARGLTQEDVAKKCKVTVRTIQRLESGQVTPRAYTIRTISENLGISYFETSNNDVKNKEQQSNRKTQTFYWYARDLFNLKTSAMKKVSILTTPFLLSGFVLFFFPNSETNAQTNDYSSSLNNYSFDLYHDIKVEKENLIISPLSTYYALLAAYEGSKNKTKQEFEKILYLNNSGSLNNNYLHYFATKSDSFPGVNVANAIWLDKNLVLEGDYSKSVSDKYFSDFERTEFANTEKAVSDINGWVSNKTSGKIDEIINDSHINADTKLVISNAVYFRREWLFKFDKQKTVSAPFFTSVENQYKVDFMNMTESLKYFENEEYQFISKPYRNSDLSFGIILPKKLFGIEEIEEKMSNEFFNQILDSTSYIKTALSIPKLKLESNYELSDALKGVGLKTAFTSEADFSGITKEEPVQFSKVLHKAGIELDEEKTEAAAATAASVKITGRQSYKIFKADHPFVFFVLDNKTKIILFMGRYVKPVNGEEIEKEIVAHNLEKRKQEKLEVGNAGDGVLLVVNNKIVSSSDFQAINQDDIESVHVYKDKKEVAKYSSKNYEGVVVITLKKELQDN
;
A
#
# COMPACT_ATOMS: atom_id res chain seq x y z
N MET A 1 -15.99 17.11 19.16
CA MET A 1 -16.65 16.90 20.48
C MET A 1 -16.09 15.68 21.18
N LYS A 2 -15.64 15.83 22.43
CA LYS A 2 -15.43 14.67 23.33
C LYS A 2 -16.78 14.00 23.59
N LYS A 3 -16.81 12.70 23.93
CA LYS A 3 -18.08 11.96 24.13
C LYS A 3 -18.96 12.55 25.26
N GLN A 4 -18.36 13.34 26.16
CA GLN A 4 -19.06 14.09 27.21
C GLN A 4 -19.86 15.27 26.65
N ASP A 5 -19.37 15.94 25.60
CA ASP A 5 -20.05 17.05 24.92
C ASP A 5 -21.34 16.60 24.21
N PHE A 6 -21.41 15.33 23.76
CA PHE A 6 -22.57 14.80 23.04
C PHE A 6 -23.81 14.71 23.91
N ARG A 7 -23.64 14.34 25.18
CA ARG A 7 -24.72 14.32 26.16
C ARG A 7 -25.33 15.71 26.33
N GLU A 8 -24.48 16.71 26.52
CA GLU A 8 -24.93 18.08 26.75
C GLU A 8 -25.66 18.62 25.52
N LYS A 9 -25.13 18.36 24.32
CA LYS A 9 -25.79 18.77 23.08
C LYS A 9 -27.11 18.05 22.81
N LEU A 10 -27.22 16.78 23.18
CA LEU A 10 -28.47 16.02 23.10
C LEU A 10 -29.55 16.62 24.03
N ILE A 11 -29.20 16.91 25.28
CA ILE A 11 -30.12 17.52 26.26
C ILE A 11 -30.56 18.91 25.78
N GLU A 12 -29.62 19.71 25.28
CA GLU A 12 -29.87 21.05 24.73
C GLU A 12 -30.87 21.00 23.56
N VAL A 13 -30.58 20.19 22.53
CA VAL A 13 -31.42 20.09 21.34
C VAL A 13 -32.80 19.50 21.65
N ARG A 14 -32.88 18.53 22.57
CA ARG A 14 -34.15 17.95 22.99
C ARG A 14 -35.02 18.98 23.70
N LYS A 15 -34.48 19.72 24.67
CA LYS A 15 -35.22 20.75 25.42
C LYS A 15 -35.60 21.93 24.52
N ALA A 16 -34.71 22.38 23.66
CA ALA A 16 -34.97 23.49 22.73
C ALA A 16 -36.11 23.18 21.74
N ARG A 17 -36.34 21.89 21.42
CA ARG A 17 -37.40 21.44 20.51
C ARG A 17 -38.65 20.91 21.23
N GLY A 18 -38.73 21.02 22.55
CA GLY A 18 -39.88 20.56 23.34
C GLY A 18 -40.11 19.04 23.28
N LEU A 19 -39.09 18.25 22.94
CA LEU A 19 -39.23 16.80 22.76
C LEU A 19 -39.12 16.06 24.10
N THR A 20 -40.01 15.09 24.33
CA THR A 20 -39.86 14.15 25.45
C THR A 20 -38.74 13.15 25.16
N GLN A 21 -38.25 12.44 26.19
CA GLN A 21 -37.26 11.38 25.97
C GLN A 21 -37.84 10.22 25.14
N GLU A 22 -39.15 10.01 25.21
CA GLU A 22 -39.90 9.02 24.41
C GLU A 22 -39.96 9.42 22.94
N ASP A 23 -40.19 10.71 22.66
CA ASP A 23 -40.18 11.24 21.28
C ASP A 23 -38.80 11.08 20.64
N VAL A 24 -37.73 11.38 21.38
CA VAL A 24 -36.35 11.21 20.89
C VAL A 24 -36.03 9.74 20.64
N ALA A 25 -36.42 8.85 21.56
CA ALA A 25 -36.23 7.41 21.42
C ALA A 25 -36.93 6.86 20.17
N LYS A 26 -38.20 7.21 19.97
CA LYS A 26 -38.99 6.82 18.81
C LYS A 26 -38.39 7.37 17.50
N LYS A 27 -38.03 8.67 17.49
CA LYS A 27 -37.48 9.33 16.31
C LYS A 27 -36.11 8.79 15.91
N CYS A 28 -35.26 8.46 16.88
CA CYS A 28 -33.91 7.95 16.63
C CYS A 28 -33.84 6.42 16.59
N LYS A 29 -34.98 5.70 16.65
CA LYS A 29 -35.05 4.23 16.67
C LYS A 29 -34.15 3.59 17.75
N VAL A 30 -34.12 4.18 18.95
CA VAL A 30 -33.42 3.66 20.14
C VAL A 30 -34.39 3.51 21.29
N THR A 31 -34.03 2.76 22.34
CA THR A 31 -34.93 2.60 23.49
C THR A 31 -34.97 3.87 24.35
N VAL A 32 -36.10 4.11 25.03
CA VAL A 32 -36.23 5.22 26.00
C VAL A 32 -35.16 5.12 27.09
N ARG A 33 -34.87 3.89 27.54
CA ARG A 33 -33.80 3.59 28.49
C ARG A 33 -32.42 4.00 27.97
N THR A 34 -32.17 3.91 26.67
CA THR A 34 -30.92 4.38 26.04
C THR A 34 -30.81 5.90 26.17
N ILE A 35 -31.87 6.66 25.87
CA ILE A 35 -31.87 8.12 26.00
C ILE A 35 -31.72 8.54 27.47
N GLN A 36 -32.43 7.91 28.40
CA GLN A 36 -32.33 8.17 29.83
C GLN A 36 -30.91 7.95 30.38
N ARG A 37 -30.26 6.84 29.99
CA ARG A 37 -28.89 6.52 30.43
C ARG A 37 -27.85 7.47 29.82
N LEU A 38 -28.09 7.96 28.60
CA LEU A 38 -27.23 8.96 27.97
C LEU A 38 -27.35 10.32 28.65
N GLU A 39 -28.57 10.77 28.94
CA GLU A 39 -28.80 12.05 29.62
C GLU A 39 -28.39 12.02 31.10
N SER A 40 -28.47 10.87 31.77
CA SER A 40 -27.97 10.70 33.14
C SER A 40 -26.46 10.54 33.23
N GLY A 41 -25.77 10.33 32.11
CA GLY A 41 -24.32 10.11 32.07
C GLY A 41 -23.89 8.71 32.55
N GLN A 42 -24.83 7.80 32.78
CA GLN A 42 -24.55 6.42 33.20
C GLN A 42 -23.89 5.57 32.11
N VAL A 43 -23.95 6.00 30.84
CA VAL A 43 -23.31 5.31 29.72
C VAL A 43 -22.68 6.29 28.75
N THR A 44 -21.50 5.91 28.26
CA THR A 44 -20.87 6.57 27.12
C THR A 44 -21.48 6.00 25.83
N PRO A 45 -22.08 6.83 24.95
CA PRO A 45 -22.72 6.33 23.72
C PRO A 45 -21.70 5.67 22.79
N ARG A 46 -22.09 4.54 22.18
CA ARG A 46 -21.34 3.90 21.09
C ARG A 46 -21.44 4.74 19.81
N ALA A 47 -20.45 4.64 18.92
CA ALA A 47 -20.39 5.44 17.69
C ALA A 47 -21.67 5.36 16.84
N TYR A 48 -22.28 4.17 16.74
CA TYR A 48 -23.56 3.96 16.07
C TYR A 48 -24.71 4.76 16.70
N THR A 49 -24.79 4.80 18.03
CA THR A 49 -25.81 5.55 18.77
C THR A 49 -25.62 7.06 18.60
N ILE A 50 -24.37 7.54 18.63
CA ILE A 50 -24.05 8.95 18.36
C ILE A 50 -24.50 9.31 16.94
N ARG A 51 -24.12 8.52 15.94
CA ARG A 51 -24.48 8.74 14.55
C ARG A 51 -26.00 8.77 14.35
N THR A 52 -26.70 7.75 14.84
CA THR A 52 -28.16 7.62 14.67
C THR A 52 -28.90 8.80 15.31
N ILE A 53 -28.54 9.19 16.53
CA ILE A 53 -29.17 10.33 17.21
C ILE A 53 -28.77 11.65 16.53
N SER A 54 -27.51 11.79 16.09
CA SER A 54 -27.02 13.00 15.42
C SER A 54 -27.72 13.25 14.08
N GLU A 55 -27.89 12.22 13.27
CA GLU A 55 -28.59 12.30 11.99
C GLU A 55 -30.08 12.63 12.17
N ASN A 56 -30.76 11.99 13.14
CA ASN A 56 -32.20 12.16 13.33
C ASN A 56 -32.59 13.44 14.09
N LEU A 57 -31.67 13.99 14.89
CA LEU A 57 -31.87 15.27 15.58
C LEU A 57 -31.12 16.43 14.91
N GLY A 58 -30.34 16.19 13.86
CA GLY A 58 -29.53 17.22 13.20
C GLY A 58 -28.48 17.82 14.14
N ILE A 59 -27.85 17.00 14.98
CA ILE A 59 -26.74 17.43 15.85
C ILE A 59 -25.46 17.34 15.01
N SER A 60 -24.80 18.47 14.74
CA SER A 60 -23.49 18.47 14.07
C SER A 60 -22.43 17.94 15.03
N TYR A 61 -22.13 16.64 14.95
CA TYR A 61 -21.07 16.00 15.76
C TYR A 61 -19.68 16.09 15.10
N PHE A 62 -19.64 16.34 13.79
CA PHE A 62 -18.43 16.37 12.98
C PHE A 62 -18.13 17.78 12.44
N GLU A 63 -18.15 18.79 13.31
CA GLU A 63 -17.56 20.08 12.98
C GLU A 63 -16.55 20.52 14.05
N THR A 64 -15.30 20.59 13.61
CA THR A 64 -14.14 21.29 14.17
C THR A 64 -13.49 20.76 15.45
N SER A 65 -12.22 20.35 15.30
CA SER A 65 -11.11 20.82 16.13
C SER A 65 -9.84 20.83 15.28
N ASN A 66 -9.66 21.92 14.54
CA ASN A 66 -8.34 22.47 14.25
C ASN A 66 -7.98 23.28 15.49
N ASN A 67 -7.14 22.77 16.40
CA ASN A 67 -6.26 23.57 17.28
C ASN A 67 -5.43 22.80 18.32
N ASP A 68 -5.44 21.46 18.38
CA ASP A 68 -4.59 20.70 19.32
C ASP A 68 -3.64 19.71 18.63
N VAL A 69 -2.71 20.22 17.79
CA VAL A 69 -1.46 19.52 17.42
C VAL A 69 -0.34 20.57 17.27
N LYS A 70 -0.03 21.24 18.37
CA LYS A 70 1.26 21.93 18.55
C LYS A 70 1.72 21.56 19.95
N ASN A 71 2.72 20.69 20.02
CA ASN A 71 3.53 20.27 21.18
C ASN A 71 3.46 18.76 21.42
N LYS A 72 4.18 18.01 20.59
CA LYS A 72 4.93 16.79 20.97
C LYS A 72 5.73 16.33 19.75
N GLU A 73 6.88 16.97 19.53
CA GLU A 73 8.03 16.38 18.86
C GLU A 73 9.20 17.37 18.91
N GLN A 74 9.80 17.51 20.08
CA GLN A 74 11.13 18.10 20.21
C GLN A 74 11.82 17.46 21.41
N GLN A 75 12.50 16.33 21.16
CA GLN A 75 13.80 16.00 21.75
C GLN A 75 14.23 14.61 21.28
N SER A 76 15.06 14.53 20.24
CA SER A 76 16.39 13.88 20.33
C SER A 76 17.14 13.99 18.99
N ASN A 77 18.39 14.46 19.08
CA ASN A 77 19.50 14.41 18.11
C ASN A 77 19.53 15.33 16.86
N ARG A 78 19.91 16.59 17.17
CA ARG A 78 20.87 17.51 16.51
C ARG A 78 21.88 16.83 15.56
N LYS A 79 22.34 17.41 14.43
CA LYS A 79 22.72 18.82 14.13
C LYS A 79 22.95 18.90 12.60
N THR A 80 22.68 20.05 11.98
CA THR A 80 22.71 20.40 10.52
C THR A 80 21.41 20.23 9.73
N GLN A 81 20.36 20.98 10.09
CA GLN A 81 19.25 21.32 9.17
C GLN A 81 18.30 22.44 9.69
N THR A 82 18.76 23.26 10.64
CA THR A 82 17.83 24.03 11.50
C THR A 82 17.47 25.42 10.95
N PHE A 83 18.23 25.98 10.01
CA PHE A 83 18.01 27.38 9.59
C PHE A 83 16.98 27.54 8.45
N TYR A 84 17.00 26.67 7.43
CA TYR A 84 16.02 26.66 6.34
C TYR A 84 14.59 26.40 6.86
N TRP A 85 14.46 25.52 7.85
CA TRP A 85 13.21 25.28 8.56
C TRP A 85 12.73 26.50 9.36
N TYR A 86 13.64 27.26 9.99
CA TYR A 86 13.29 28.44 10.79
C TYR A 86 12.76 29.60 9.92
N ALA A 87 13.36 29.83 8.74
CA ALA A 87 12.89 30.82 7.79
C ALA A 87 11.53 30.45 7.18
N ARG A 88 11.30 29.16 6.91
CA ARG A 88 10.02 28.63 6.40
C ARG A 88 8.92 28.64 7.47
N ASP A 89 9.25 28.37 8.74
CA ASP A 89 8.31 28.46 9.86
C ASP A 89 7.93 29.90 10.22
N LEU A 90 8.85 30.86 10.08
CA LEU A 90 8.55 32.30 10.16
C LEU A 90 7.49 32.71 9.10
N PHE A 91 7.47 32.02 7.96
CA PHE A 91 6.46 32.23 6.91
C PHE A 91 5.09 31.60 7.24
N ASN A 92 5.05 30.55 8.07
CA ASN A 92 3.81 29.83 8.45
C ASN A 92 3.08 30.40 9.69
N LEU A 93 3.57 31.47 10.31
CA LEU A 93 2.86 32.12 11.42
C LEU A 93 1.68 32.95 10.89
N LYS A 94 0.46 32.45 11.15
CA LYS A 94 -0.78 33.24 11.02
C LYS A 94 -0.71 34.47 11.92
N THR A 95 -0.97 35.64 11.34
CA THR A 95 -1.04 36.94 12.00
C THR A 95 -2.18 37.00 13.03
N SER A 96 -1.86 36.84 14.31
CA SER A 96 -2.55 37.51 15.44
C SER A 96 -1.88 37.22 16.80
N ALA A 97 -0.55 37.32 16.91
CA ALA A 97 0.11 37.23 18.23
C ALA A 97 1.51 37.85 18.21
N MET A 98 1.61 39.14 17.86
CA MET A 98 2.77 39.95 18.25
C MET A 98 2.29 41.33 18.70
N LYS A 99 1.70 41.37 19.88
CA LYS A 99 1.80 42.55 20.75
C LYS A 99 2.13 42.05 22.15
N LYS A 100 3.41 42.24 22.51
CA LYS A 100 4.03 42.05 23.83
C LYS A 100 4.04 40.59 24.33
N VAL A 101 5.22 40.13 24.73
CA VAL A 101 5.51 39.72 26.12
C VAL A 101 6.98 39.29 26.21
N SER A 102 7.63 39.88 27.21
CA SER A 102 9.00 39.66 27.68
C SER A 102 9.16 38.27 28.33
N ILE A 103 10.37 37.73 28.23
CA ILE A 103 10.89 36.55 28.93
C ILE A 103 10.74 36.71 30.45
N LEU A 104 10.35 35.64 31.19
CA LEU A 104 10.91 35.31 32.52
C LEU A 104 10.51 33.88 33.01
N THR A 105 11.56 33.05 33.19
CA THR A 105 11.86 32.04 34.25
C THR A 105 10.90 30.88 34.64
N THR A 106 11.46 29.67 34.52
CA THR A 106 11.19 28.30 35.07
C THR A 106 10.93 28.16 36.60
N PRO A 107 10.75 26.95 37.23
CA PRO A 107 10.21 25.61 36.86
C PRO A 107 9.29 24.99 37.99
N PHE A 108 9.12 23.66 38.03
CA PHE A 108 8.50 22.75 39.07
C PHE A 108 7.02 22.37 38.88
N LEU A 109 6.54 21.16 39.14
CA LEU A 109 7.11 19.81 39.36
C LEU A 109 5.92 18.82 39.33
N LEU A 110 6.23 17.58 38.93
CA LEU A 110 5.66 16.29 39.37
C LEU A 110 4.53 16.26 40.41
N SER A 111 3.49 15.46 40.14
CA SER A 111 3.15 14.23 40.89
C SER A 111 1.73 13.74 40.54
N GLY A 112 1.52 12.42 40.52
CA GLY A 112 0.19 11.85 40.24
C GLY A 112 0.18 10.44 39.67
N PHE A 113 0.95 9.56 40.28
CA PHE A 113 1.00 8.12 40.09
C PHE A 113 -0.40 7.48 40.24
N VAL A 114 -0.77 6.51 39.39
CA VAL A 114 -1.17 5.13 39.75
C VAL A 114 -2.09 4.51 38.68
N LEU A 115 -1.52 3.45 38.09
CA LEU A 115 -2.12 2.29 37.44
C LEU A 115 -3.51 1.88 37.96
N PHE A 116 -4.46 1.64 37.04
CA PHE A 116 -5.36 0.50 37.19
C PHE A 116 -5.57 -0.20 35.83
N PHE A 117 -5.25 -1.48 35.87
CA PHE A 117 -5.34 -2.56 34.91
C PHE A 117 -6.53 -2.54 33.93
N PHE A 118 -6.24 -2.90 32.68
CA PHE A 118 -7.17 -3.43 31.67
C PHE A 118 -7.92 -4.67 32.21
N PRO A 119 -9.14 -5.01 31.73
CA PRO A 119 -9.25 -5.76 30.47
C PRO A 119 -10.49 -5.41 29.61
N ASN A 120 -10.30 -5.46 28.28
CA ASN A 120 -11.13 -6.22 27.34
C ASN A 120 -10.69 -5.88 25.91
N SER A 121 -9.64 -6.55 25.48
CA SER A 121 -9.09 -6.60 24.13
C SER A 121 -9.22 -8.02 23.61
N GLU A 122 -10.41 -8.42 23.15
CA GLU A 122 -10.60 -9.78 22.61
C GLU A 122 -11.34 -9.84 21.27
N THR A 123 -11.52 -8.73 20.56
CA THR A 123 -12.13 -8.78 19.20
C THR A 123 -11.34 -8.12 18.08
N ASN A 124 -10.26 -7.36 18.38
CA ASN A 124 -9.35 -6.78 17.36
C ASN A 124 -7.92 -7.35 17.40
N ALA A 125 -7.59 -8.19 18.38
CA ALA A 125 -6.24 -8.77 18.49
C ALA A 125 -6.04 -9.93 17.50
N GLN A 126 -7.04 -10.81 17.36
CA GLN A 126 -6.98 -11.96 16.45
C GLN A 126 -7.03 -11.57 14.96
N THR A 127 -7.60 -10.41 14.64
CA THR A 127 -7.72 -9.92 13.26
C THR A 127 -6.41 -9.38 12.70
N ASN A 128 -5.55 -8.82 13.56
CA ASN A 128 -4.23 -8.32 13.18
C ASN A 128 -3.20 -9.44 13.01
N ASP A 129 -3.38 -10.56 13.70
CA ASP A 129 -2.39 -11.63 13.78
C ASP A 129 -2.28 -12.42 12.47
N TYR A 130 -3.43 -12.72 11.83
CA TYR A 130 -3.45 -13.52 10.60
C TYR A 130 -3.02 -12.77 9.34
N SER A 131 -3.46 -11.51 9.19
CA SER A 131 -2.94 -10.62 8.14
C SER A 131 -1.43 -10.44 8.26
N SER A 132 -0.92 -10.46 9.50
CA SER A 132 0.52 -10.42 9.77
C SER A 132 1.22 -11.70 9.28
N SER A 133 0.70 -12.89 9.60
CA SER A 133 1.27 -14.18 9.15
C SER A 133 1.39 -14.27 7.62
N LEU A 134 0.33 -13.97 6.88
CA LEU A 134 0.34 -14.06 5.42
C LEU A 134 1.26 -13.00 4.79
N ASN A 135 1.23 -11.76 5.28
CA ASN A 135 2.10 -10.72 4.77
C ASN A 135 3.58 -11.01 5.10
N ASN A 136 3.90 -11.56 6.28
CA ASN A 136 5.27 -11.98 6.60
C ASN A 136 5.76 -13.03 5.60
N TYR A 137 4.96 -14.09 5.37
CA TYR A 137 5.24 -15.07 4.31
C TYR A 137 5.42 -14.42 2.93
N SER A 138 4.62 -13.39 2.63
CA SER A 138 4.70 -12.67 1.34
C SER A 138 6.05 -12.00 1.14
N PHE A 139 6.55 -11.31 2.16
CA PHE A 139 7.84 -10.62 2.09
C PHE A 139 9.00 -11.62 2.08
N ASP A 140 8.96 -12.65 2.94
CA ASP A 140 9.96 -13.73 2.95
C ASP A 140 10.07 -14.38 1.56
N LEU A 141 8.93 -14.75 0.97
CA LEU A 141 8.90 -15.33 -0.38
C LEU A 141 9.44 -14.34 -1.42
N TYR A 142 9.02 -13.07 -1.37
CA TYR A 142 9.47 -12.06 -2.33
C TYR A 142 11.00 -11.89 -2.31
N HIS A 143 11.61 -11.87 -1.13
CA HIS A 143 13.06 -11.72 -0.97
C HIS A 143 13.85 -12.95 -1.43
N ASP A 144 13.29 -14.15 -1.26
CA ASP A 144 13.98 -15.40 -1.57
C ASP A 144 13.81 -15.87 -3.03
N ILE A 145 12.86 -15.31 -3.78
CA ILE A 145 12.77 -15.58 -5.22
C ILE A 145 13.96 -14.92 -5.91
N LYS A 146 14.89 -15.76 -6.36
CA LYS A 146 16.07 -15.36 -7.12
C LYS A 146 15.69 -14.98 -8.55
N VAL A 147 15.32 -13.72 -8.77
CA VAL A 147 15.14 -13.16 -10.12
C VAL A 147 16.20 -12.10 -10.37
N GLU A 148 17.07 -12.33 -11.34
CA GLU A 148 18.03 -11.34 -11.80
C GLU A 148 17.27 -10.16 -12.42
N LYS A 149 17.29 -8.98 -11.77
CA LYS A 149 16.96 -7.62 -12.29
C LYS A 149 15.82 -7.48 -13.32
N GLU A 150 14.85 -8.39 -13.32
CA GLU A 150 13.70 -8.40 -14.22
C GLU A 150 12.41 -8.07 -13.46
N ASN A 151 11.33 -7.89 -14.22
CA ASN A 151 10.00 -7.75 -13.63
C ASN A 151 9.68 -9.01 -12.83
N LEU A 152 8.97 -8.79 -11.73
CA LEU A 152 8.49 -9.89 -10.90
C LEU A 152 7.03 -9.65 -10.59
N ILE A 153 6.23 -10.70 -10.67
CA ILE A 153 4.90 -10.74 -10.09
C ILE A 153 4.65 -12.09 -9.43
N ILE A 154 4.21 -12.05 -8.19
CA ILE A 154 3.73 -13.23 -7.47
C ILE A 154 2.37 -12.95 -6.84
N SER A 155 1.64 -14.01 -6.54
CA SER A 155 0.47 -13.96 -5.68
C SER A 155 0.74 -14.75 -4.39
N PRO A 156 1.24 -14.08 -3.34
CA PRO A 156 1.51 -14.73 -2.07
C PRO A 156 0.25 -15.35 -1.46
N LEU A 157 -0.91 -14.71 -1.59
CA LEU A 157 -2.18 -15.27 -1.13
C LEU A 157 -2.44 -16.63 -1.79
N SER A 158 -2.26 -16.72 -3.10
CA SER A 158 -2.52 -17.94 -3.86
C SER A 158 -1.54 -19.06 -3.46
N THR A 159 -0.24 -18.75 -3.41
CA THR A 159 0.78 -19.74 -3.03
C THR A 159 0.61 -20.20 -1.59
N TYR A 160 0.22 -19.30 -0.70
CA TYR A 160 -0.09 -19.62 0.70
C TYR A 160 -1.20 -20.69 0.80
N TYR A 161 -2.29 -20.55 0.03
CA TYR A 161 -3.37 -21.57 -0.01
C TYR A 161 -2.92 -22.90 -0.63
N ALA A 162 -2.09 -22.86 -1.67
CA ALA A 162 -1.53 -24.08 -2.25
C ALA A 162 -0.63 -24.83 -1.26
N LEU A 163 0.19 -24.11 -0.49
CA LEU A 163 1.04 -24.69 0.55
C LEU A 163 0.23 -25.18 1.76
N LEU A 164 -0.90 -24.56 2.07
CA LEU A 164 -1.80 -25.07 3.11
C LEU A 164 -2.43 -26.42 2.75
N ALA A 165 -2.77 -26.63 1.46
CA ALA A 165 -3.23 -27.93 0.99
C ALA A 165 -2.15 -29.01 1.16
N ALA A 166 -0.88 -28.68 0.90
CA ALA A 166 0.25 -29.54 1.18
C ALA A 166 0.45 -29.80 2.69
N TYR A 167 0.34 -28.74 3.51
CA TYR A 167 0.44 -28.80 4.96
C TYR A 167 -0.55 -29.80 5.57
N GLU A 168 -1.80 -29.82 5.10
CA GLU A 168 -2.84 -30.73 5.61
C GLU A 168 -2.44 -32.21 5.50
N GLY A 169 -1.71 -32.56 4.44
CA GLY A 169 -1.20 -33.90 4.17
C GLY A 169 0.15 -34.22 4.81
N SER A 170 0.83 -33.20 5.34
CA SER A 170 2.17 -33.34 5.95
C SER A 170 2.10 -33.78 7.41
N LYS A 171 3.15 -34.46 7.89
CA LYS A 171 3.33 -34.85 9.30
C LYS A 171 4.75 -34.52 9.80
N ASN A 172 4.95 -34.65 11.10
CA ASN A 172 6.26 -34.59 11.76
C ASN A 172 7.08 -33.34 11.37
N LYS A 173 8.39 -33.50 11.09
CA LYS A 173 9.31 -32.41 10.75
C LYS A 173 8.83 -31.60 9.54
N THR A 174 8.32 -32.28 8.51
CA THR A 174 7.74 -31.64 7.31
C THR A 174 6.62 -30.67 7.70
N LYS A 175 5.71 -31.11 8.58
CA LYS A 175 4.61 -30.29 9.07
C LYS A 175 5.08 -29.09 9.89
N GLN A 176 6.09 -29.27 10.74
CA GLN A 176 6.67 -28.20 11.55
C GLN A 176 7.33 -27.11 10.68
N GLU A 177 7.99 -27.51 9.58
CA GLU A 177 8.56 -26.54 8.64
C GLU A 177 7.47 -25.72 7.95
N PHE A 178 6.36 -26.35 7.53
CA PHE A 178 5.18 -25.64 7.02
C PHE A 178 4.60 -24.65 8.05
N GLU A 179 4.43 -25.07 9.30
CA GLU A 179 3.89 -24.20 10.37
C GLU A 179 4.76 -22.97 10.61
N LYS A 180 6.08 -23.14 10.48
CA LYS A 180 7.04 -22.05 10.58
C LYS A 180 6.93 -21.09 9.40
N ILE A 181 7.05 -21.59 8.16
CA ILE A 181 7.09 -20.72 6.97
C ILE A 181 5.74 -20.04 6.67
N LEU A 182 4.62 -20.67 7.07
CA LEU A 182 3.28 -20.10 6.93
C LEU A 182 2.85 -19.31 8.17
N TYR A 183 3.73 -19.15 9.16
CA TYR A 183 3.49 -18.42 10.41
C TYR A 183 2.21 -18.89 11.15
N LEU A 184 1.93 -20.19 11.13
CA LEU A 184 0.73 -20.78 11.76
C LEU A 184 0.86 -20.87 13.28
N ASN A 185 2.09 -20.96 13.79
CA ASN A 185 2.35 -21.04 15.24
C ASN A 185 2.18 -19.70 15.96
N ASN A 186 2.19 -18.58 15.23
CA ASN A 186 1.99 -17.25 15.79
C ASN A 186 0.51 -16.93 15.99
N SER A 187 -0.36 -17.52 15.16
CA SER A 187 -1.81 -17.38 15.33
C SER A 187 -2.30 -18.23 16.50
N GLY A 188 -2.56 -17.58 17.63
CA GLY A 188 -3.18 -18.21 18.80
C GLY A 188 -4.55 -18.80 18.44
N SER A 189 -4.56 -20.10 18.15
CA SER A 189 -5.62 -20.85 17.46
C SER A 189 -5.74 -20.48 15.97
N LEU A 190 -5.72 -21.52 15.11
CA LEU A 190 -6.24 -21.50 13.75
C LEU A 190 -7.73 -21.11 13.79
N ASN A 191 -8.05 -19.86 14.05
CA ASN A 191 -9.42 -19.39 14.00
C ASN A 191 -9.76 -19.29 12.50
N ASN A 192 -10.29 -20.39 11.97
CA ASN A 192 -10.62 -20.68 10.57
C ASN A 192 -11.37 -19.56 9.82
N ASN A 193 -11.88 -18.54 10.50
CA ASN A 193 -12.72 -17.49 9.93
C ASN A 193 -12.06 -16.67 8.82
N TYR A 194 -10.73 -16.48 8.82
CA TYR A 194 -10.03 -15.72 7.75
C TYR A 194 -9.65 -16.58 6.54
N LEU A 195 -9.21 -17.82 6.75
CA LEU A 195 -9.06 -18.80 5.68
C LEU A 195 -10.40 -18.98 4.96
N HIS A 196 -11.47 -19.08 5.74
CA HIS A 196 -12.83 -19.17 5.25
C HIS A 196 -13.30 -17.85 4.63
N TYR A 197 -12.81 -16.67 5.06
CA TYR A 197 -13.20 -15.38 4.47
C TYR A 197 -12.85 -15.29 2.99
N PHE A 198 -11.62 -15.62 2.58
CA PHE A 198 -11.29 -15.63 1.14
C PHE A 198 -11.77 -16.89 0.44
N ALA A 199 -11.83 -18.05 1.12
CA ALA A 199 -12.39 -19.27 0.51
C ALA A 199 -13.90 -19.19 0.24
N THR A 200 -14.68 -18.46 1.05
CA THR A 200 -16.14 -18.25 0.84
C THR A 200 -16.44 -17.04 -0.01
N LYS A 201 -15.52 -16.06 -0.10
CA LYS A 201 -15.65 -14.89 -0.96
C LYS A 201 -14.87 -15.00 -2.27
N SER A 202 -14.22 -16.09 -2.60
CA SER A 202 -13.49 -16.22 -3.88
C SER A 202 -14.46 -16.22 -5.06
N ASP A 203 -15.61 -16.90 -4.93
CA ASP A 203 -16.77 -16.73 -5.84
C ASP A 203 -17.31 -15.28 -5.85
N SER A 204 -16.88 -14.46 -4.88
CA SER A 204 -17.22 -13.05 -4.69
C SER A 204 -16.07 -12.07 -4.96
N PHE A 205 -14.91 -12.51 -5.49
CA PHE A 205 -13.89 -11.61 -6.06
C PHE A 205 -13.88 -11.67 -7.59
N PRO A 206 -14.93 -11.15 -8.29
CA PRO A 206 -14.96 -11.09 -9.75
C PRO A 206 -13.68 -10.51 -10.34
N GLY A 207 -13.00 -11.28 -11.20
CA GLY A 207 -11.76 -10.86 -11.88
C GLY A 207 -10.45 -11.33 -11.24
N VAL A 208 -10.51 -12.23 -10.24
CA VAL A 208 -9.36 -13.01 -9.79
C VAL A 208 -9.59 -14.47 -10.15
N ASN A 209 -8.84 -15.00 -11.11
CA ASN A 209 -8.90 -16.40 -11.50
C ASN A 209 -7.75 -17.14 -10.84
N VAL A 210 -8.03 -18.02 -9.88
CA VAL A 210 -7.05 -18.83 -9.17
C VAL A 210 -7.22 -20.29 -9.55
N ALA A 211 -6.11 -20.96 -9.84
CA ALA A 211 -6.02 -22.36 -10.16
C ALA A 211 -4.90 -22.99 -9.33
N ASN A 212 -5.28 -23.48 -8.14
CA ASN A 212 -4.37 -24.14 -7.21
C ASN A 212 -4.66 -25.64 -7.19
N ALA A 213 -3.65 -26.47 -7.42
CA ALA A 213 -3.81 -27.92 -7.31
C ALA A 213 -2.57 -28.59 -6.73
N ILE A 214 -2.83 -29.62 -5.93
CA ILE A 214 -1.86 -30.66 -5.58
C ILE A 214 -2.08 -31.83 -6.54
N TRP A 215 -1.01 -32.27 -7.19
CA TRP A 215 -1.02 -33.38 -8.15
C TRP A 215 -0.27 -34.57 -7.59
N LEU A 216 -0.96 -35.71 -7.42
CA LEU A 216 -0.38 -36.98 -7.01
C LEU A 216 -0.29 -37.95 -8.20
N ASP A 217 0.75 -38.77 -8.26
CA ASP A 217 0.80 -39.86 -9.23
C ASP A 217 -0.43 -40.76 -9.10
N LYS A 218 -1.09 -41.05 -10.24
CA LYS A 218 -2.37 -41.77 -10.27
C LYS A 218 -2.28 -43.19 -9.72
N ASN A 219 -1.08 -43.78 -9.71
CA ASN A 219 -0.87 -45.16 -9.27
C ASN A 219 -0.77 -45.27 -7.75
N LEU A 220 -0.72 -44.15 -7.04
CA LEU A 220 -0.66 -44.13 -5.58
C LEU A 220 -2.06 -44.12 -4.95
N VAL A 221 -2.19 -44.88 -3.87
CA VAL A 221 -3.38 -44.89 -3.02
C VAL A 221 -3.45 -43.60 -2.21
N LEU A 222 -4.57 -42.89 -2.37
CA LEU A 222 -4.90 -41.70 -1.58
C LEU A 222 -5.42 -42.10 -0.19
N GLU A 223 -4.96 -41.40 0.84
CA GLU A 223 -5.36 -41.65 2.22
C GLU A 223 -6.62 -40.88 2.64
N GLY A 224 -7.59 -41.63 3.18
CA GLY A 224 -8.76 -41.11 3.88
C GLY A 224 -9.52 -40.01 3.13
N ASP A 225 -9.88 -38.95 3.86
CA ASP A 225 -10.62 -37.79 3.36
C ASP A 225 -9.68 -36.62 3.00
N TYR A 226 -8.41 -36.88 2.64
CA TYR A 226 -7.44 -35.82 2.33
C TYR A 226 -7.94 -34.90 1.19
N SER A 227 -8.35 -35.47 0.05
CA SER A 227 -8.84 -34.69 -1.09
C SER A 227 -10.05 -33.83 -0.72
N LYS A 228 -10.98 -34.38 0.08
CA LYS A 228 -12.14 -33.66 0.58
C LYS A 228 -11.72 -32.51 1.52
N SER A 229 -10.77 -32.76 2.42
CA SER A 229 -10.24 -31.71 3.30
C SER A 229 -9.57 -30.60 2.52
N VAL A 230 -8.87 -30.93 1.43
CA VAL A 230 -8.25 -29.94 0.54
C VAL A 230 -9.31 -29.05 -0.09
N SER A 231 -10.30 -29.63 -0.77
CA SER A 231 -11.36 -28.89 -1.44
C SER A 231 -12.28 -28.10 -0.48
N ASP A 232 -12.56 -28.63 0.72
CA ASP A 232 -13.48 -27.99 1.66
C ASP A 232 -12.81 -26.84 2.44
N LYS A 233 -11.52 -26.94 2.75
CA LYS A 233 -10.82 -26.02 3.66
C LYS A 233 -9.92 -25.02 2.93
N TYR A 234 -9.37 -25.40 1.79
CA TYR A 234 -8.39 -24.62 1.07
C TYR A 234 -8.91 -24.30 -0.33
N PHE A 235 -8.57 -23.12 -0.83
CA PHE A 235 -8.96 -22.73 -2.19
C PHE A 235 -8.03 -23.40 -3.21
N SER A 236 -8.03 -24.72 -3.18
CA SER A 236 -7.13 -25.63 -3.88
C SER A 236 -7.85 -26.93 -4.20
N ASP A 237 -7.56 -27.50 -5.36
CA ASP A 237 -8.04 -28.80 -5.80
C ASP A 237 -6.98 -29.88 -5.53
N PHE A 238 -7.43 -31.13 -5.55
CA PHE A 238 -6.57 -32.30 -5.54
C PHE A 238 -6.81 -33.08 -6.83
N GLU A 239 -5.76 -33.27 -7.61
CA GLU A 239 -5.81 -33.91 -8.93
C GLU A 239 -4.81 -35.06 -9.01
N ARG A 240 -5.00 -35.94 -9.99
CA ARG A 240 -4.12 -37.09 -10.25
C ARG A 240 -3.77 -37.18 -11.72
N THR A 241 -2.52 -37.52 -12.01
CA THR A 241 -2.04 -37.75 -13.38
C THR A 241 -1.01 -38.88 -13.42
N GLU A 242 -0.64 -39.34 -14.61
CA GLU A 242 0.36 -40.40 -14.81
C GLU A 242 1.72 -39.78 -15.11
N PHE A 243 2.56 -39.58 -14.09
CA PHE A 243 3.85 -38.93 -14.29
C PHE A 243 4.84 -39.80 -15.09
N ALA A 244 4.67 -41.13 -15.05
CA ALA A 244 5.40 -42.05 -15.92
C ALA A 244 5.19 -41.76 -17.42
N ASN A 245 4.07 -41.13 -17.79
CA ASN A 245 3.80 -40.59 -19.12
C ASN A 245 3.90 -39.06 -19.06
N THR A 246 5.11 -38.53 -19.21
CA THR A 246 5.38 -37.09 -19.04
C THR A 246 4.56 -36.21 -19.98
N GLU A 247 4.39 -36.60 -21.24
CA GLU A 247 3.56 -35.87 -22.21
C GLU A 247 2.10 -35.75 -21.72
N LYS A 248 1.55 -36.87 -21.21
CA LYS A 248 0.21 -36.87 -20.64
C LYS A 248 0.14 -35.98 -19.40
N ALA A 249 1.10 -36.08 -18.49
CA ALA A 249 1.12 -35.28 -17.27
C ALA A 249 1.22 -33.77 -17.55
N VAL A 250 2.08 -33.36 -18.50
CA VAL A 250 2.15 -31.97 -18.97
C VAL A 250 0.82 -31.52 -19.57
N SER A 251 0.23 -32.34 -20.44
CA SER A 251 -1.07 -32.03 -21.05
C SER A 251 -2.21 -31.92 -20.03
N ASP A 252 -2.27 -32.82 -19.04
CA ASP A 252 -3.30 -32.81 -18.00
C ASP A 252 -3.18 -31.54 -17.14
N ILE A 253 -1.97 -31.21 -16.69
CA ILE A 253 -1.71 -30.05 -15.81
C ILE A 253 -1.98 -28.74 -16.56
N ASN A 254 -1.45 -28.56 -17.77
CA ASN A 254 -1.66 -27.34 -18.54
C ASN A 254 -3.12 -27.19 -18.98
N GLY A 255 -3.78 -28.29 -19.39
CA GLY A 255 -5.20 -28.28 -19.74
C GLY A 255 -6.09 -27.89 -18.55
N TRP A 256 -5.78 -28.40 -17.36
CA TRP A 256 -6.47 -28.04 -16.13
C TRP A 256 -6.26 -26.56 -15.77
N VAL A 257 -5.02 -26.06 -15.86
CA VAL A 257 -4.69 -24.65 -15.58
C VAL A 257 -5.38 -23.71 -16.58
N SER A 258 -5.34 -24.00 -17.88
CA SER A 258 -6.00 -23.20 -18.91
C SER A 258 -7.51 -23.15 -18.66
N ASN A 259 -8.14 -24.28 -18.34
CA ASN A 259 -9.56 -24.32 -18.02
C ASN A 259 -9.90 -23.45 -16.79
N LYS A 260 -9.20 -23.64 -15.66
CA LYS A 260 -9.44 -22.91 -14.41
C LYS A 260 -9.16 -21.40 -14.54
N THR A 261 -8.26 -21.02 -15.43
CA THR A 261 -7.93 -19.62 -15.72
C THR A 261 -8.69 -19.05 -16.93
N SER A 262 -9.65 -19.79 -17.49
CA SER A 262 -10.43 -19.38 -18.67
C SER A 262 -9.55 -18.97 -19.88
N GLY A 263 -8.46 -19.72 -20.10
CA GLY A 263 -7.50 -19.49 -21.19
C GLY A 263 -6.63 -18.25 -21.00
N LYS A 264 -6.50 -17.73 -19.78
CA LYS A 264 -5.57 -16.62 -19.48
C LYS A 264 -4.15 -17.09 -19.20
N ILE A 265 -4.01 -18.32 -18.71
CA ILE A 265 -2.73 -18.98 -18.52
C ILE A 265 -2.83 -20.34 -19.18
N ASP A 266 -2.18 -20.50 -20.33
CA ASP A 266 -2.29 -21.74 -21.12
C ASP A 266 -1.32 -22.82 -20.67
N GLU A 267 -0.13 -22.41 -20.22
CA GLU A 267 0.93 -23.33 -19.82
C GLU A 267 1.59 -22.85 -18.52
N ILE A 268 1.79 -23.78 -17.59
CA ILE A 268 2.59 -23.59 -16.35
C ILE A 268 3.80 -24.53 -16.31
N ILE A 269 3.71 -25.69 -16.98
CA ILE A 269 4.70 -26.75 -16.94
C ILE A 269 5.09 -27.19 -18.36
N ASN A 270 6.30 -27.72 -18.52
CA ASN A 270 6.78 -28.37 -19.73
C ASN A 270 7.61 -29.62 -19.37
N ASP A 271 8.03 -30.38 -20.38
CA ASP A 271 8.73 -31.67 -20.21
C ASP A 271 10.04 -31.59 -19.41
N SER A 272 10.66 -30.41 -19.29
CA SER A 272 11.89 -30.26 -18.49
C SER A 272 11.63 -30.18 -16.98
N HIS A 273 10.39 -29.97 -16.55
CA HIS A 273 10.04 -29.80 -15.14
C HIS A 273 9.75 -31.12 -14.41
N ILE A 274 9.34 -32.17 -15.13
CA ILE A 274 8.90 -33.45 -14.56
C ILE A 274 9.53 -34.61 -15.31
N ASN A 275 9.57 -35.77 -14.66
CA ASN A 275 10.11 -37.01 -15.20
C ASN A 275 9.30 -38.21 -14.69
N ALA A 276 9.64 -39.42 -15.14
CA ALA A 276 8.92 -40.64 -14.78
C ALA A 276 8.93 -40.97 -13.28
N ASP A 277 9.89 -40.41 -12.52
CA ASP A 277 10.00 -40.60 -11.06
C ASP A 277 9.21 -39.54 -10.26
N THR A 278 8.56 -38.59 -10.94
CA THR A 278 7.75 -37.55 -10.30
C THR A 278 6.53 -38.17 -9.63
N LYS A 279 6.27 -37.81 -8.37
CA LYS A 279 5.13 -38.34 -7.59
C LYS A 279 4.18 -37.30 -7.03
N LEU A 280 4.70 -36.09 -6.75
CA LEU A 280 3.94 -35.03 -6.10
C LEU A 280 4.40 -33.66 -6.60
N VAL A 281 3.46 -32.87 -7.13
CA VAL A 281 3.69 -31.53 -7.68
C VAL A 281 2.62 -30.56 -7.17
N ILE A 282 3.00 -29.30 -6.95
CA ILE A 282 2.04 -28.20 -6.76
C ILE A 282 2.01 -27.36 -8.03
N SER A 283 0.81 -27.08 -8.55
CA SER A 283 0.60 -26.06 -9.58
C SER A 283 -0.25 -24.92 -9.01
N ASN A 284 0.25 -23.70 -9.10
CA ASN A 284 -0.44 -22.49 -8.71
C ASN A 284 -0.45 -21.53 -9.90
N ALA A 285 -1.59 -21.33 -10.55
CA ALA A 285 -1.75 -20.36 -11.61
C ALA A 285 -2.79 -19.32 -11.22
N VAL A 286 -2.48 -18.04 -11.41
CA VAL A 286 -3.40 -16.98 -11.02
C VAL A 286 -3.30 -15.76 -11.93
N TYR A 287 -4.45 -15.25 -12.35
CA TYR A 287 -4.53 -14.08 -13.21
C TYR A 287 -5.45 -13.02 -12.61
N PHE A 288 -4.98 -11.78 -12.57
CA PHE A 288 -5.71 -10.63 -12.03
C PHE A 288 -6.04 -9.62 -13.12
N ARG A 289 -7.34 -9.31 -13.27
CA ARG A 289 -7.83 -8.21 -14.10
C ARG A 289 -9.11 -7.65 -13.51
N ARG A 290 -9.13 -6.37 -13.16
CA ARG A 290 -10.31 -5.71 -12.57
C ARG A 290 -10.50 -4.28 -13.05
N GLU A 291 -11.75 -3.83 -13.00
CA GLU A 291 -12.10 -2.43 -13.32
C GLU A 291 -11.71 -1.48 -12.18
N TRP A 292 -11.09 -0.36 -12.52
CA TRP A 292 -10.91 0.76 -11.59
C TRP A 292 -12.25 1.30 -11.08
N LEU A 293 -12.30 1.79 -9.84
CA LEU A 293 -13.49 2.50 -9.31
C LEU A 293 -13.83 3.71 -10.18
N PHE A 294 -12.82 4.52 -10.48
CA PHE A 294 -12.85 5.57 -11.49
C PHE A 294 -11.84 5.25 -12.59
N LYS A 295 -12.33 5.08 -13.81
CA LYS A 295 -11.53 4.64 -14.97
C LYS A 295 -10.67 5.77 -15.53
N PHE A 296 -9.57 5.40 -16.17
CA PHE A 296 -8.75 6.35 -16.93
C PHE A 296 -9.47 6.73 -18.24
N ASP A 297 -9.30 7.99 -18.66
CA ASP A 297 -9.77 8.43 -19.96
C ASP A 297 -8.73 8.05 -21.02
N LYS A 298 -9.13 7.21 -21.98
CA LYS A 298 -8.24 6.75 -23.06
C LYS A 298 -7.66 7.90 -23.88
N GLN A 299 -8.37 9.02 -23.98
CA GLN A 299 -7.87 10.21 -24.70
C GLN A 299 -6.73 10.92 -23.95
N LYS A 300 -6.54 10.59 -22.67
CA LYS A 300 -5.46 11.11 -21.83
C LYS A 300 -4.32 10.10 -21.67
N THR A 301 -4.39 8.94 -22.33
CA THR A 301 -3.24 8.04 -22.41
C THR A 301 -2.21 8.68 -23.34
N VAL A 302 -0.99 8.85 -22.86
CA VAL A 302 0.10 9.52 -23.61
C VAL A 302 1.35 8.67 -23.56
N SER A 303 2.00 8.52 -24.71
CA SER A 303 3.28 7.85 -24.82
C SER A 303 4.40 8.72 -24.24
N ALA A 304 5.18 8.18 -23.32
CA ALA A 304 6.29 8.88 -22.67
C ALA A 304 7.45 7.93 -22.31
N PRO A 305 8.66 8.44 -22.01
CA PRO A 305 9.78 7.62 -21.58
C PRO A 305 9.56 7.00 -20.19
N PHE A 306 9.94 5.73 -20.05
CA PHE A 306 10.16 5.02 -18.80
C PHE A 306 11.67 4.80 -18.60
N PHE A 307 12.21 5.25 -17.48
CA PHE A 307 13.64 5.31 -17.18
C PHE A 307 14.09 4.05 -16.44
N THR A 308 14.60 3.05 -17.18
CA THR A 308 15.06 1.78 -16.57
C THR A 308 16.47 1.88 -15.99
N SER A 309 17.36 2.65 -16.64
CA SER A 309 18.70 2.95 -16.16
C SER A 309 19.17 4.30 -16.72
N VAL A 310 20.40 4.70 -16.39
CA VAL A 310 21.04 5.89 -16.98
C VAL A 310 21.15 5.76 -18.50
N GLU A 311 21.34 4.55 -19.01
CA GLU A 311 21.62 4.26 -20.43
C GLU A 311 20.38 3.78 -21.20
N ASN A 312 19.38 3.22 -20.51
CA ASN A 312 18.25 2.55 -21.14
C ASN A 312 16.91 3.19 -20.76
N GLN A 313 16.13 3.54 -21.78
CA GLN A 313 14.78 4.06 -21.64
C GLN A 313 13.87 3.40 -22.65
N TYR A 314 12.59 3.28 -22.30
CA TYR A 314 11.59 2.67 -23.16
C TYR A 314 10.41 3.62 -23.31
N LYS A 315 9.91 3.74 -24.52
CA LYS A 315 8.69 4.49 -24.81
C LYS A 315 7.49 3.62 -24.47
N VAL A 316 6.64 4.09 -23.55
CA VAL A 316 5.50 3.34 -23.00
C VAL A 316 4.27 4.25 -22.94
N ASP A 317 3.09 3.67 -23.07
CA ASP A 317 1.83 4.38 -22.88
C ASP A 317 1.51 4.56 -21.39
N PHE A 318 1.37 5.82 -20.97
CA PHE A 318 0.99 6.19 -19.61
C PHE A 318 -0.47 6.61 -19.55
N MET A 319 -1.24 5.98 -18.66
CA MET A 319 -2.60 6.37 -18.34
C MET A 319 -2.58 7.53 -17.35
N ASN A 320 -3.30 8.62 -17.65
CA ASN A 320 -3.26 9.85 -16.85
C ASN A 320 -4.63 10.24 -16.30
N MET A 321 -4.68 10.68 -15.04
CA MET A 321 -5.88 11.25 -14.44
C MET A 321 -5.57 12.19 -13.26
N THR A 322 -6.60 12.87 -12.75
CA THR A 322 -6.51 13.60 -11.48
C THR A 322 -7.66 13.15 -10.58
N GLU A 323 -7.33 12.62 -9.41
CA GLU A 323 -8.29 12.01 -8.49
C GLU A 323 -7.85 12.24 -7.04
N SER A 324 -8.80 12.23 -6.09
CA SER A 324 -8.47 12.20 -4.67
C SER A 324 -8.19 10.75 -4.24
N LEU A 325 -6.94 10.42 -4.01
CA LEU A 325 -6.47 9.05 -3.77
C LEU A 325 -5.74 8.96 -2.43
N LYS A 326 -5.71 7.76 -1.83
CA LYS A 326 -4.83 7.49 -0.69
C LYS A 326 -3.38 7.68 -1.14
N TYR A 327 -2.70 8.63 -0.50
CA TYR A 327 -1.35 9.04 -0.83
C TYR A 327 -0.52 9.20 0.45
N PHE A 328 0.77 8.90 0.32
CA PHE A 328 1.79 9.21 1.32
C PHE A 328 3.10 9.54 0.60
N GLU A 329 3.94 10.40 1.18
CA GLU A 329 5.32 10.59 0.71
C GLU A 329 6.23 10.96 1.87
N ASN A 330 7.51 10.60 1.75
CA ASN A 330 8.60 11.07 2.60
C ASN A 330 9.79 11.48 1.72
N GLU A 331 10.98 11.67 2.27
CA GLU A 331 12.17 12.04 1.48
C GLU A 331 12.64 10.95 0.50
N GLU A 332 12.25 9.70 0.72
CA GLU A 332 12.76 8.54 -0.02
C GLU A 332 11.81 8.05 -1.11
N TYR A 333 10.50 8.06 -0.88
CA TYR A 333 9.52 7.47 -1.79
C TYR A 333 8.14 8.17 -1.71
N GLN A 334 7.31 7.86 -2.71
CA GLN A 334 5.89 8.16 -2.75
C GLN A 334 5.11 6.84 -2.72
N PHE A 335 3.94 6.84 -2.08
CA PHE A 335 2.97 5.76 -2.14
C PHE A 335 1.63 6.28 -2.63
N ILE A 336 1.00 5.54 -3.55
CA ILE A 336 -0.36 5.77 -4.01
C ILE A 336 -1.15 4.47 -3.92
N SER A 337 -2.44 4.56 -3.60
CA SER A 337 -3.36 3.43 -3.65
C SER A 337 -4.62 3.81 -4.43
N LYS A 338 -4.84 3.12 -5.56
CA LYS A 338 -5.99 3.33 -6.45
C LYS A 338 -7.01 2.20 -6.30
N PRO A 339 -8.28 2.50 -5.93
CA PRO A 339 -9.28 1.48 -5.66
C PRO A 339 -9.87 0.85 -6.93
N TYR A 340 -10.22 -0.43 -6.82
CA TYR A 340 -11.00 -1.18 -7.81
C TYR A 340 -12.50 -1.09 -7.52
N ARG A 341 -13.31 -1.17 -8.57
CA ARG A 341 -14.77 -1.07 -8.49
C ARG A 341 -15.38 -2.26 -7.74
N ASN A 342 -16.46 -2.01 -7.01
CA ASN A 342 -17.27 -3.04 -6.33
C ASN A 342 -16.43 -4.00 -5.47
N SER A 343 -15.40 -3.48 -4.80
CA SER A 343 -14.54 -4.28 -3.94
C SER A 343 -13.78 -3.44 -2.93
N ASP A 344 -13.18 -4.11 -1.96
CA ASP A 344 -12.23 -3.51 -1.03
C ASP A 344 -10.79 -3.56 -1.57
N LEU A 345 -10.56 -3.98 -2.82
CA LEU A 345 -9.21 -4.09 -3.38
C LEU A 345 -8.69 -2.74 -3.90
N SER A 346 -7.39 -2.52 -3.77
CA SER A 346 -6.66 -1.42 -4.41
C SER A 346 -5.38 -1.90 -5.09
N PHE A 347 -4.97 -1.17 -6.12
CA PHE A 347 -3.61 -1.21 -6.64
C PHE A 347 -2.74 -0.18 -5.92
N GLY A 348 -1.76 -0.65 -5.15
CA GLY A 348 -0.78 0.17 -4.45
C GLY A 348 0.53 0.24 -5.24
N ILE A 349 1.19 1.39 -5.25
CA ILE A 349 2.54 1.55 -5.83
C ILE A 349 3.42 2.28 -4.83
N ILE A 350 4.58 1.71 -4.52
CA ILE A 350 5.70 2.41 -3.87
C ILE A 350 6.67 2.82 -4.97
N LEU A 351 6.80 4.13 -5.17
CA LEU A 351 7.66 4.74 -6.18
C LEU A 351 8.84 5.42 -5.47
N PRO A 352 10.09 4.94 -5.63
CA PRO A 352 11.26 5.65 -5.14
C PRO A 352 11.30 7.09 -5.66
N LYS A 353 11.82 8.04 -4.87
CA LYS A 353 12.08 9.40 -5.38
C LYS A 353 13.37 9.45 -6.21
N LYS A 354 14.28 8.49 -6.01
CA LYS A 354 15.48 8.28 -6.83
C LYS A 354 15.10 7.43 -8.05
N LEU A 355 15.44 7.87 -9.25
CA LEU A 355 15.07 7.17 -10.50
C LEU A 355 15.53 5.69 -10.53
N PHE A 356 16.67 5.39 -9.91
CA PHE A 356 17.28 4.06 -9.90
C PHE A 356 17.55 3.59 -8.46
N GLY A 357 16.54 3.73 -7.59
CA GLY A 357 16.65 3.40 -6.15
C GLY A 357 15.62 2.39 -5.69
N ILE A 358 15.17 1.47 -6.55
CA ILE A 358 14.16 0.47 -6.18
C ILE A 358 14.74 -0.54 -5.18
N GLU A 359 16.02 -0.86 -5.29
CA GLU A 359 16.72 -1.80 -4.41
C GLU A 359 16.71 -1.31 -2.95
N GLU A 360 16.90 0.00 -2.73
CA GLU A 360 16.82 0.62 -1.40
C GLU A 360 15.44 0.48 -0.75
N ILE A 361 14.38 0.35 -1.56
CA ILE A 361 13.02 0.10 -1.09
C ILE A 361 12.80 -1.38 -0.82
N GLU A 362 13.24 -2.26 -1.74
CA GLU A 362 13.10 -3.72 -1.61
C GLU A 362 13.80 -4.26 -0.35
N GLU A 363 14.99 -3.72 -0.02
CA GLU A 363 15.73 -4.07 1.20
C GLU A 363 14.96 -3.75 2.50
N LYS A 364 14.06 -2.75 2.47
CA LYS A 364 13.26 -2.32 3.63
C LYS A 364 11.89 -3.00 3.69
N MET A 365 11.48 -3.69 2.63
CA MET A 365 10.14 -4.26 2.54
C MET A 365 9.93 -5.33 3.61
N SER A 366 9.08 -5.02 4.58
CA SER A 366 8.60 -5.96 5.58
C SER A 366 7.12 -5.68 5.83
N ASN A 367 6.46 -6.55 6.59
CA ASN A 367 5.08 -6.33 6.99
C ASN A 367 4.95 -5.08 7.87
N GLU A 368 5.92 -4.79 8.74
CA GLU A 368 5.96 -3.56 9.53
C GLU A 368 6.08 -2.33 8.64
N PHE A 369 7.02 -2.34 7.69
CA PHE A 369 7.22 -1.25 6.73
C PHE A 369 5.94 -0.99 5.91
N PHE A 370 5.32 -2.05 5.40
CA PHE A 370 4.09 -1.94 4.63
C PHE A 370 2.93 -1.38 5.46
N ASN A 371 2.75 -1.85 6.70
CA ASN A 371 1.72 -1.33 7.59
C ASN A 371 1.93 0.15 7.93
N GLN A 372 3.17 0.55 8.20
CA GLN A 372 3.51 1.96 8.45
C GLN A 372 3.12 2.86 7.28
N ILE A 373 3.38 2.42 6.03
CA ILE A 373 2.96 3.14 4.84
C ILE A 373 1.45 3.28 4.81
N LEU A 374 0.71 2.17 4.95
CA LEU A 374 -0.75 2.17 4.87
C LEU A 374 -1.40 3.07 5.93
N ASP A 375 -0.88 3.03 7.16
CA ASP A 375 -1.38 3.83 8.28
C ASP A 375 -1.04 5.32 8.16
N SER A 376 -0.03 5.67 7.36
CA SER A 376 0.38 7.05 7.10
C SER A 376 -0.35 7.69 5.90
N THR A 377 -1.19 6.93 5.19
CA THR A 377 -1.90 7.47 4.02
C THR A 377 -3.04 8.41 4.38
N SER A 378 -3.25 9.41 3.54
CA SER A 378 -4.45 10.26 3.58
C SER A 378 -4.98 10.50 2.16
N TYR A 379 -6.24 10.87 2.03
CA TYR A 379 -6.81 11.22 0.73
C TYR A 379 -6.28 12.58 0.27
N ILE A 380 -5.52 12.59 -0.83
CA ILE A 380 -4.94 13.79 -1.42
C ILE A 380 -5.31 13.85 -2.90
N LYS A 381 -5.62 15.05 -3.40
CA LYS A 381 -5.82 15.28 -4.82
C LYS A 381 -4.48 15.09 -5.55
N THR A 382 -4.41 14.09 -6.42
CA THR A 382 -3.18 13.65 -7.07
C THR A 382 -3.37 13.58 -8.58
N ALA A 383 -2.45 14.18 -9.33
CA ALA A 383 -2.25 13.92 -10.74
C ALA A 383 -1.46 12.61 -10.88
N LEU A 384 -2.16 11.55 -11.26
CA LEU A 384 -1.64 10.20 -11.36
C LEU A 384 -1.28 9.87 -12.82
N SER A 385 -0.08 9.37 -13.02
CA SER A 385 0.42 8.84 -14.29
C SER A 385 1.06 7.48 -14.04
N ILE A 386 0.48 6.41 -14.60
CA ILE A 386 0.97 5.03 -14.45
C ILE A 386 1.05 4.36 -15.82
N PRO A 387 2.06 3.51 -16.09
CA PRO A 387 2.16 2.82 -17.37
C PRO A 387 1.04 1.79 -17.52
N LYS A 388 0.58 1.61 -18.75
CA LYS A 388 -0.11 0.36 -19.12
C LYS A 388 0.89 -0.77 -19.01
N LEU A 389 0.49 -1.88 -18.42
CA LEU A 389 1.35 -3.05 -18.31
C LEU A 389 0.52 -4.32 -18.36
N LYS A 390 1.11 -5.34 -18.98
CA LYS A 390 0.69 -6.72 -18.90
C LYS A 390 1.93 -7.49 -18.46
N LEU A 391 1.90 -8.03 -17.25
CA LEU A 391 2.99 -8.82 -16.69
C LEU A 391 2.51 -10.24 -16.49
N GLU A 392 3.40 -11.17 -16.81
CA GLU A 392 3.25 -12.58 -16.55
C GLU A 392 4.60 -13.11 -16.09
N SER A 393 4.62 -13.89 -15.04
CA SER A 393 5.82 -14.55 -14.55
C SER A 393 5.53 -15.99 -14.22
N ASN A 394 6.45 -16.89 -14.60
CA ASN A 394 6.40 -18.31 -14.27
C ASN A 394 7.62 -18.66 -13.44
N TYR A 395 7.41 -19.24 -12.26
CA TYR A 395 8.43 -19.53 -11.27
C TYR A 395 8.33 -20.97 -10.79
N GLU A 396 9.50 -21.57 -10.60
CA GLU A 396 9.69 -22.81 -9.86
C GLU A 396 10.15 -22.44 -8.46
N LEU A 397 9.23 -22.49 -7.49
CA LEU A 397 9.43 -21.92 -6.15
C LEU A 397 10.22 -22.82 -5.20
N SER A 398 10.62 -24.03 -5.60
CA SER A 398 11.28 -24.96 -4.65
C SER A 398 12.52 -24.37 -4.02
N ASP A 399 13.36 -23.66 -4.78
CA ASP A 399 14.58 -23.04 -4.24
C ASP A 399 14.29 -21.89 -3.27
N ALA A 400 13.31 -21.05 -3.57
CA ALA A 400 12.86 -19.99 -2.66
C ALA A 400 12.26 -20.57 -1.38
N LEU A 401 11.43 -21.61 -1.50
CA LEU A 401 10.81 -22.29 -0.36
C LEU A 401 11.84 -22.98 0.55
N LYS A 402 12.87 -23.60 -0.04
CA LYS A 402 14.03 -24.13 0.70
C LYS A 402 14.81 -23.02 1.42
N GLY A 403 14.92 -21.84 0.80
CA GLY A 403 15.55 -20.64 1.37
C GLY A 403 14.86 -20.18 2.66
N VAL A 404 13.54 -20.01 2.61
CA VAL A 404 12.73 -19.55 3.76
C VAL A 404 12.55 -20.63 4.83
N GLY A 405 12.90 -21.88 4.53
CA GLY A 405 13.07 -22.94 5.52
C GLY A 405 12.22 -24.20 5.34
N LEU A 406 11.48 -24.34 4.24
CA LEU A 406 10.78 -25.58 3.88
C LEU A 406 11.72 -26.50 3.10
N LYS A 407 12.54 -27.27 3.82
CA LYS A 407 13.62 -28.07 3.24
C LYS A 407 13.24 -29.55 3.12
N THR A 408 12.73 -30.13 4.20
CA THR A 408 12.42 -31.55 4.28
C THR A 408 11.35 -31.97 3.27
N ALA A 409 10.44 -31.07 2.89
CA ALA A 409 9.41 -31.35 1.90
C ALA A 409 9.94 -31.72 0.50
N PHE A 410 11.21 -31.42 0.20
CA PHE A 410 11.89 -31.67 -1.07
C PHE A 410 12.98 -32.75 -0.98
N THR A 411 12.98 -33.55 0.10
CA THR A 411 13.95 -34.64 0.30
C THR A 411 13.24 -35.95 0.64
N SER A 412 13.99 -37.05 0.63
CA SER A 412 13.48 -38.38 1.03
C SER A 412 13.07 -38.47 2.50
N GLU A 413 13.33 -37.43 3.31
CA GLU A 413 12.82 -37.29 4.68
C GLU A 413 11.40 -36.71 4.73
N ALA A 414 10.84 -36.30 3.59
CA ALA A 414 9.50 -35.76 3.49
C ALA A 414 8.47 -36.76 4.05
N ASP A 415 7.55 -36.23 4.84
CA ASP A 415 6.49 -37.01 5.45
C ASP A 415 5.14 -36.43 5.01
N PHE A 416 4.68 -36.96 3.87
CA PHE A 416 3.34 -36.74 3.33
C PHE A 416 2.45 -37.98 3.53
N SER A 417 2.64 -38.70 4.63
CA SER A 417 1.84 -39.88 4.99
C SER A 417 0.34 -39.58 5.21
N GLY A 418 -0.04 -38.31 5.30
CA GLY A 418 -1.44 -37.86 5.26
C GLY A 418 -2.04 -37.82 3.85
N ILE A 419 -1.22 -37.84 2.80
CA ILE A 419 -1.64 -37.91 1.39
C ILE A 419 -1.66 -39.37 0.91
N THR A 420 -0.58 -40.11 1.15
CA THR A 420 -0.44 -41.53 0.78
C THR A 420 0.47 -42.25 1.77
N LYS A 421 0.14 -43.50 2.14
CA LYS A 421 1.03 -44.37 2.95
C LYS A 421 1.69 -45.48 2.14
N GLU A 422 1.36 -45.59 0.86
CA GLU A 422 1.82 -46.69 0.02
C GLU A 422 3.35 -46.66 -0.16
N GLU A 423 3.89 -45.47 -0.45
CA GLU A 423 5.33 -45.21 -0.47
C GLU A 423 5.64 -43.79 0.00
N PRO A 424 6.85 -43.51 0.51
CA PRO A 424 7.30 -42.15 0.80
C PRO A 424 7.30 -41.28 -0.47
N VAL A 425 6.68 -40.10 -0.40
CA VAL A 425 6.68 -39.11 -1.49
C VAL A 425 7.30 -37.79 -1.02
N GLN A 426 7.82 -37.00 -1.96
CA GLN A 426 8.40 -35.68 -1.74
C GLN A 426 7.92 -34.73 -2.86
N PHE A 427 7.96 -33.42 -2.62
CA PHE A 427 7.72 -32.48 -3.71
C PHE A 427 8.83 -32.58 -4.76
N SER A 428 8.40 -32.85 -5.99
CA SER A 428 9.28 -32.77 -7.15
C SER A 428 9.41 -31.33 -7.61
N LYS A 429 8.29 -30.58 -7.64
CA LYS A 429 8.22 -29.18 -8.06
C LYS A 429 7.08 -28.42 -7.37
N VAL A 430 7.29 -27.11 -7.17
CA VAL A 430 6.24 -26.15 -6.81
C VAL A 430 6.22 -25.06 -7.87
N LEU A 431 5.24 -25.11 -8.76
CA LEU A 431 5.14 -24.22 -9.90
C LEU A 431 4.16 -23.08 -9.57
N HIS A 432 4.57 -21.86 -9.84
CA HIS A 432 3.78 -20.66 -9.64
C HIS A 432 3.80 -19.78 -10.88
N LYS A 433 2.62 -19.53 -11.46
CA LYS A 433 2.45 -18.61 -12.57
C LYS A 433 1.46 -17.52 -12.21
N ALA A 434 1.88 -16.27 -12.27
CA ALA A 434 1.04 -15.13 -11.95
C ALA A 434 0.98 -14.14 -13.13
N GLY A 435 -0.21 -13.59 -13.37
CA GLY A 435 -0.43 -12.58 -14.39
C GLY A 435 -1.25 -11.39 -13.88
N ILE A 436 -0.91 -10.18 -14.34
CA ILE A 436 -1.69 -8.97 -14.12
C ILE A 436 -1.77 -8.16 -15.40
N GLU A 437 -2.92 -7.53 -15.64
CA GLU A 437 -3.09 -6.57 -16.73
C GLU A 437 -3.72 -5.28 -16.21
N LEU A 438 -3.07 -4.16 -16.50
CA LEU A 438 -3.51 -2.80 -16.19
C LEU A 438 -3.72 -2.02 -17.47
N ASP A 439 -4.98 -1.67 -17.72
CA ASP A 439 -5.40 -0.85 -18.85
C ASP A 439 -6.46 0.18 -18.41
N GLU A 440 -7.03 0.90 -19.38
CA GLU A 440 -8.04 1.92 -19.14
C GLU A 440 -9.47 1.35 -19.00
N GLU A 441 -9.68 0.05 -19.22
CA GLU A 441 -10.95 -0.47 -19.75
C GLU A 441 -12.17 -0.39 -18.80
N LYS A 442 -13.35 0.07 -19.23
CA LYS A 442 -13.79 0.96 -20.33
C LYS A 442 -15.00 1.82 -19.88
N THR A 443 -15.17 2.98 -20.51
CA THR A 443 -16.04 4.10 -20.10
C THR A 443 -17.34 4.14 -20.90
N GLU A 444 -18.48 4.38 -20.22
CA GLU A 444 -19.65 5.07 -20.78
C GLU A 444 -20.62 5.57 -19.68
N ALA A 445 -20.14 6.28 -18.63
CA ALA A 445 -21.08 6.91 -17.68
C ALA A 445 -20.49 8.03 -16.80
N ALA A 446 -19.21 7.98 -16.43
CA ALA A 446 -18.67 8.88 -15.40
C ALA A 446 -18.11 10.22 -15.94
N ALA A 447 -17.91 10.36 -17.25
CA ALA A 447 -17.40 11.60 -17.84
C ALA A 447 -18.40 12.77 -17.73
N ALA A 448 -19.70 12.49 -17.66
CA ALA A 448 -20.74 13.53 -17.66
C ALA A 448 -20.87 14.26 -16.31
N THR A 449 -20.59 13.61 -15.17
CA THR A 449 -20.79 14.21 -13.83
C THR A 449 -19.58 14.98 -13.30
N ALA A 450 -18.40 14.81 -13.89
CA ALA A 450 -17.20 15.57 -13.54
C ALA A 450 -17.05 16.88 -14.36
N ALA A 451 -17.84 17.06 -15.42
CA ALA A 451 -17.74 18.19 -16.34
C ALA A 451 -18.34 19.51 -15.80
N SER A 452 -18.98 19.51 -14.64
CA SER A 452 -19.73 20.66 -14.12
C SER A 452 -19.21 21.20 -12.79
N VAL A 453 -17.89 21.34 -12.65
CA VAL A 453 -17.33 22.25 -11.63
C VAL A 453 -16.20 23.07 -12.26
N LYS A 454 -16.53 24.27 -12.75
CA LYS A 454 -15.54 25.32 -12.98
C LYS A 454 -15.04 25.81 -11.62
N ILE A 455 -13.94 25.24 -11.14
CA ILE A 455 -13.22 25.77 -9.97
C ILE A 455 -12.25 26.82 -10.50
N THR A 456 -12.59 28.10 -10.31
CA THR A 456 -11.67 29.21 -10.54
C THR A 456 -10.69 29.28 -9.37
N GLY A 457 -9.51 28.67 -9.52
CA GLY A 457 -8.39 28.72 -8.58
C GLY A 457 -7.39 27.59 -8.85
N ARG A 458 -6.07 27.86 -8.78
CA ARG A 458 -5.01 26.84 -8.96
C ARG A 458 -5.04 25.91 -7.74
N GLN A 459 -5.83 24.84 -7.80
CA GLN A 459 -5.84 23.82 -6.76
C GLN A 459 -4.49 23.11 -6.74
N SER A 460 -3.80 23.12 -5.61
CA SER A 460 -2.60 22.33 -5.40
C SER A 460 -2.97 20.84 -5.45
N TYR A 461 -2.25 20.07 -6.27
CA TYR A 461 -2.32 18.62 -6.33
C TYR A 461 -0.92 18.03 -6.20
N LYS A 462 -0.81 16.81 -5.70
CA LYS A 462 0.45 16.05 -5.72
C LYS A 462 0.63 15.38 -7.08
N ILE A 463 1.86 15.21 -7.53
CA ILE A 463 2.17 14.51 -8.78
C ILE A 463 2.73 13.15 -8.42
N PHE A 464 2.11 12.10 -8.94
CA PHE A 464 2.61 10.73 -8.85
C PHE A 464 2.80 10.21 -10.28
N LYS A 465 4.04 10.07 -10.72
CA LYS A 465 4.40 9.66 -12.08
C LYS A 465 5.32 8.45 -12.02
N ALA A 466 4.75 7.26 -12.24
CA ALA A 466 5.46 5.98 -12.17
C ALA A 466 6.29 5.71 -13.43
N ASP A 467 7.23 6.62 -13.74
CA ASP A 467 8.03 6.62 -14.96
C ASP A 467 9.40 5.94 -14.83
N HIS A 468 9.62 5.18 -13.76
CA HIS A 468 10.87 4.47 -13.48
C HIS A 468 10.57 3.30 -12.51
N PRO A 469 11.53 2.39 -12.26
CA PRO A 469 11.30 1.19 -11.47
C PRO A 469 10.52 1.41 -10.16
N PHE A 470 9.46 0.62 -9.97
CA PHE A 470 8.60 0.70 -8.79
C PHE A 470 8.16 -0.68 -8.29
N VAL A 471 7.81 -0.75 -7.02
CA VAL A 471 7.16 -1.91 -6.40
C VAL A 471 5.65 -1.67 -6.40
N PHE A 472 4.87 -2.71 -6.69
CA PHE A 472 3.41 -2.64 -6.68
C PHE A 472 2.77 -3.76 -5.88
N PHE A 473 1.51 -3.54 -5.51
CA PHE A 473 0.70 -4.46 -4.73
C PHE A 473 -0.75 -4.44 -5.23
N VAL A 474 -1.42 -5.59 -5.20
CA VAL A 474 -2.88 -5.65 -5.10
C VAL A 474 -3.20 -6.03 -3.66
N LEU A 475 -3.87 -5.15 -2.92
CA LEU A 475 -4.15 -5.36 -1.51
C LEU A 475 -5.63 -5.18 -1.17
N ASP A 476 -6.09 -5.90 -0.15
CA ASP A 476 -7.40 -5.67 0.46
C ASP A 476 -7.30 -4.53 1.48
N ASN A 477 -8.09 -3.46 1.30
CA ASN A 477 -8.04 -2.28 2.15
C ASN A 477 -8.60 -2.52 3.56
N LYS A 478 -9.38 -3.58 3.79
CA LYS A 478 -9.97 -3.88 5.11
C LYS A 478 -9.01 -4.71 5.96
N THR A 479 -8.43 -5.75 5.36
CA THR A 479 -7.56 -6.71 6.06
C THR A 479 -6.08 -6.39 5.91
N LYS A 480 -5.72 -5.49 4.98
CA LYS A 480 -4.32 -5.18 4.59
C LYS A 480 -3.57 -6.38 4.01
N ILE A 481 -4.27 -7.44 3.62
CA ILE A 481 -3.65 -8.63 3.01
C ILE A 481 -3.19 -8.31 1.59
N ILE A 482 -2.00 -8.80 1.26
CA ILE A 482 -1.39 -8.71 -0.07
C ILE A 482 -1.88 -9.90 -0.92
N LEU A 483 -2.65 -9.60 -1.97
CA LEU A 483 -3.10 -10.62 -2.94
C LEU A 483 -2.04 -10.84 -4.01
N PHE A 484 -1.43 -9.75 -4.49
CA PHE A 484 -0.33 -9.75 -5.45
C PHE A 484 0.71 -8.75 -5.02
N MET A 485 1.96 -9.05 -5.32
CA MET A 485 3.05 -8.09 -5.21
C MET A 485 4.08 -8.34 -6.30
N GLY A 486 4.84 -7.30 -6.61
CA GLY A 486 5.80 -7.36 -7.69
C GLY A 486 6.58 -6.09 -7.87
N ARG A 487 7.50 -6.12 -8.83
CA ARG A 487 8.22 -4.95 -9.31
C ARG A 487 8.09 -4.82 -10.81
N TYR A 488 8.03 -3.58 -11.27
CA TYR A 488 8.07 -3.24 -12.68
C TYR A 488 9.35 -2.44 -12.94
N VAL A 489 10.35 -3.10 -13.51
CA VAL A 489 11.70 -2.55 -13.73
C VAL A 489 12.00 -2.34 -15.21
N LYS A 490 11.40 -3.13 -16.10
CA LYS A 490 11.61 -3.05 -17.55
C LYS A 490 10.28 -3.21 -18.29
N PRO A 491 9.87 -2.26 -19.15
CA PRO A 491 8.64 -2.40 -19.89
C PRO A 491 8.61 -3.58 -20.85
N VAL A 492 7.55 -4.40 -20.79
CA VAL A 492 7.37 -5.58 -21.65
C VAL A 492 6.88 -5.19 -23.06
N ASN A 493 6.09 -4.12 -23.15
CA ASN A 493 5.52 -3.62 -24.40
C ASN A 493 6.13 -2.27 -24.83
N GLY A 494 7.32 -1.93 -24.30
CA GLY A 494 7.98 -0.67 -24.60
C GLY A 494 8.95 -0.77 -25.77
N GLU A 495 9.02 0.27 -26.58
CA GLU A 495 10.05 0.41 -27.62
C GLU A 495 11.30 1.04 -26.99
N GLU A 496 12.45 0.40 -27.11
CA GLU A 496 13.71 0.98 -26.62
C GLU A 496 14.01 2.29 -27.36
N ILE A 497 14.37 3.32 -26.61
CA ILE A 497 14.64 4.66 -27.14
C ILE A 497 16.11 4.75 -27.57
N GLU A 498 16.36 5.34 -28.73
CA GLU A 498 17.71 5.58 -29.27
C GLU A 498 18.60 6.36 -28.29
N LYS A 499 19.88 5.95 -28.20
CA LYS A 499 20.83 6.45 -27.18
C LYS A 499 21.04 7.97 -27.24
N GLU A 500 20.92 8.56 -28.41
CA GLU A 500 21.05 10.00 -28.66
C GLU A 500 19.95 10.80 -27.96
N ILE A 501 18.76 10.20 -27.77
CA ILE A 501 17.60 10.84 -27.15
C ILE A 501 17.60 10.60 -25.62
N VAL A 502 18.19 9.50 -25.15
CA VAL A 502 18.24 9.10 -23.73
C VAL A 502 18.78 10.22 -22.84
N ALA A 503 19.93 10.82 -23.19
CA ALA A 503 20.54 11.89 -22.39
C ALA A 503 19.63 13.13 -22.30
N HIS A 504 18.99 13.51 -23.41
CA HIS A 504 18.06 14.64 -23.45
C HIS A 504 16.83 14.41 -22.55
N ASN A 505 16.22 13.23 -22.64
CA ASN A 505 15.08 12.86 -21.79
C ASN A 505 15.44 12.87 -20.31
N LEU A 506 16.64 12.39 -19.95
CA LEU A 506 17.10 12.34 -18.57
C LEU A 506 17.29 13.74 -17.99
N GLU A 507 17.90 14.66 -18.74
CA GLU A 507 18.05 16.07 -18.33
C GLU A 507 16.70 16.76 -18.19
N LYS A 508 15.78 16.58 -19.16
CA LYS A 508 14.41 17.08 -19.05
C LYS A 508 13.72 16.54 -17.79
N ARG A 509 13.87 15.26 -17.47
CA ARG A 509 13.26 14.64 -16.29
C ARG A 509 13.83 15.17 -14.96
N LYS A 510 15.13 15.49 -14.92
CA LYS A 510 15.76 16.14 -13.77
C LYS A 510 15.23 17.56 -13.57
N GLN A 511 15.03 18.31 -14.65
CA GLN A 511 14.41 19.64 -14.61
C GLN A 511 12.95 19.56 -14.14
N GLU A 512 12.17 18.61 -14.65
CA GLU A 512 10.81 18.34 -14.16
C GLU A 512 10.80 18.02 -12.65
N LYS A 513 11.79 17.28 -12.11
CA LYS A 513 11.87 17.00 -10.67
C LYS A 513 12.11 18.27 -9.83
N LEU A 514 12.91 19.22 -10.35
CA LEU A 514 13.15 20.53 -9.73
C LEU A 514 11.89 21.41 -9.76
N GLU A 515 11.06 21.26 -10.79
CA GLU A 515 9.78 21.97 -10.95
C GLU A 515 8.62 21.31 -10.17
N VAL A 516 8.55 19.97 -10.13
CA VAL A 516 7.51 19.18 -9.46
C VAL A 516 7.69 19.17 -7.94
N GLY A 517 8.93 19.37 -7.46
CA GLY A 517 9.22 19.73 -6.06
C GLY A 517 8.85 21.18 -5.71
N ASN A 518 8.49 22.00 -6.69
CA ASN A 518 8.13 23.41 -6.59
C ASN A 518 6.85 23.74 -7.39
N ALA A 519 5.80 22.94 -7.21
CA ALA A 519 4.48 23.25 -7.78
C ALA A 519 3.75 24.42 -7.03
N GLY A 520 4.53 25.37 -6.54
CA GLY A 520 4.28 26.80 -6.41
C GLY A 520 5.68 27.43 -6.49
N ASP A 521 5.89 28.47 -7.30
CA ASP A 521 7.15 29.24 -7.20
C ASP A 521 7.22 29.74 -5.76
N GLY A 522 8.07 29.10 -4.96
CA GLY A 522 8.11 29.29 -3.52
C GLY A 522 8.59 30.67 -3.11
N VAL A 523 9.30 30.73 -1.99
CA VAL A 523 9.91 31.97 -1.51
C VAL A 523 11.19 32.23 -2.29
N LEU A 524 11.33 33.41 -2.88
CA LEU A 524 12.56 33.87 -3.51
C LEU A 524 13.64 34.07 -2.43
N LEU A 525 14.82 33.49 -2.61
CA LEU A 525 15.95 33.67 -1.69
C LEU A 525 16.94 34.67 -2.29
N VAL A 526 17.21 35.75 -1.55
CA VAL A 526 18.16 36.79 -1.93
C VAL A 526 19.20 36.93 -0.82
N VAL A 527 20.47 36.84 -1.17
CA VAL A 527 21.60 36.99 -0.24
C VAL A 527 22.51 38.09 -0.78
N ASN A 528 22.79 39.11 0.02
CA ASN A 528 23.55 40.30 -0.40
C ASN A 528 23.10 40.83 -1.78
N ASN A 529 21.79 40.98 -1.95
CA ASN A 529 21.15 41.47 -3.18
C ASN A 529 21.30 40.57 -4.43
N LYS A 530 21.85 39.36 -4.31
CA LYS A 530 21.93 38.34 -5.37
C LYS A 530 20.90 37.24 -5.14
N ILE A 531 20.20 36.77 -6.18
CA ILE A 531 19.33 35.60 -6.10
C ILE A 531 20.21 34.37 -5.95
N VAL A 532 19.89 33.51 -4.98
CA VAL A 532 20.64 32.29 -4.70
C VAL A 532 19.76 31.06 -4.82
N SER A 533 20.36 29.92 -5.17
CA SER A 533 19.65 28.64 -5.14
C SER A 533 19.45 28.15 -3.70
N SER A 534 18.54 27.19 -3.51
CA SER A 534 18.35 26.55 -2.20
C SER A 534 19.62 25.86 -1.68
N SER A 535 20.47 25.33 -2.56
CA SER A 535 21.75 24.72 -2.20
C SER A 535 22.78 25.75 -1.75
N ASP A 536 22.88 26.88 -2.46
CA ASP A 536 23.81 27.97 -2.09
C ASP A 536 23.40 28.58 -0.75
N PHE A 537 22.09 28.71 -0.52
CA PHE A 537 21.55 29.17 0.75
C PHE A 537 21.89 28.23 1.92
N GLN A 538 21.87 26.92 1.71
CA GLN A 538 22.24 25.93 2.74
C GLN A 538 23.74 25.95 3.07
N ALA A 539 24.58 26.48 2.18
CA ALA A 539 26.02 26.62 2.39
C ALA A 539 26.40 27.86 3.22
N ILE A 540 25.45 28.76 3.52
CA ILE A 540 25.71 29.97 4.31
C ILE A 540 25.92 29.60 5.78
N ASN A 541 27.06 30.02 6.33
CA ASN A 541 27.31 29.90 7.76
C ASN A 541 26.43 30.89 8.53
N GLN A 542 25.72 30.39 9.54
CA GLN A 542 24.79 31.17 10.34
C GLN A 542 25.47 32.33 11.09
N ASP A 543 26.73 32.16 11.49
CA ASP A 543 27.48 33.19 12.22
C ASP A 543 27.83 34.40 11.34
N ASP A 544 27.77 34.22 10.02
CA ASP A 544 28.04 35.26 9.02
C ASP A 544 26.78 36.05 8.64
N ILE A 545 25.61 35.71 9.17
CA ILE A 545 24.36 36.43 8.88
C ILE A 545 24.27 37.68 9.74
N GLU A 546 24.11 38.83 9.09
CA GLU A 546 23.88 40.14 9.72
C GLU A 546 22.38 40.40 9.95
N SER A 547 21.54 40.14 8.93
CA SER A 547 20.10 40.32 9.03
C SER A 547 19.31 39.41 8.09
N VAL A 548 18.05 39.14 8.44
CA VAL A 548 17.10 38.39 7.63
C VAL A 548 15.78 39.15 7.62
N HIS A 549 15.31 39.49 6.43
CA HIS A 549 14.03 40.15 6.20
C HIS A 549 13.13 39.26 5.36
N VAL A 550 11.86 39.17 5.74
CA VAL A 550 10.86 38.32 5.08
C VAL A 550 9.72 39.20 4.59
N TYR A 551 9.52 39.22 3.28
CA TYR A 551 8.48 40.00 2.62
C TYR A 551 7.49 39.07 1.94
N LYS A 552 6.19 39.30 2.17
CA LYS A 552 5.10 38.45 1.66
C LYS A 552 4.28 39.12 0.56
N ASP A 553 4.79 40.21 -0.01
CA ASP A 553 4.09 40.99 -1.01
C ASP A 553 4.86 41.04 -2.33
N LYS A 554 4.09 41.20 -3.41
CA LYS A 554 4.62 41.14 -4.77
C LYS A 554 5.47 42.36 -5.15
N LYS A 555 5.35 43.49 -4.45
CA LYS A 555 6.16 44.68 -4.74
C LYS A 555 7.61 44.45 -4.35
N GLU A 556 7.85 43.77 -3.24
CA GLU A 556 9.19 43.42 -2.79
C GLU A 556 9.84 42.32 -3.64
N VAL A 557 9.07 41.31 -4.08
CA VAL A 557 9.55 40.29 -5.04
C VAL A 557 10.02 40.93 -6.37
N ALA A 558 9.25 41.91 -6.87
CA ALA A 558 9.52 42.57 -8.16
C ALA A 558 10.84 43.36 -8.18
N LYS A 559 11.45 43.65 -7.03
CA LYS A 559 12.78 44.30 -6.96
C LYS A 559 13.91 43.36 -7.39
N TYR A 560 13.68 42.05 -7.35
CA TYR A 560 14.71 41.04 -7.53
C TYR A 560 14.43 40.11 -8.71
N SER A 561 13.17 39.82 -9.00
CA SER A 561 12.79 38.93 -10.10
C SER A 561 11.52 39.36 -10.81
N SER A 562 11.47 39.14 -12.13
CA SER A 562 10.25 39.26 -12.95
C SER A 562 9.37 38.00 -12.89
N LYS A 563 9.82 36.93 -12.22
CA LYS A 563 9.05 35.70 -11.99
C LYS A 563 8.10 35.87 -10.80
N ASN A 564 7.00 35.13 -10.79
CA ASN A 564 5.89 35.32 -9.86
C ASN A 564 6.03 34.43 -8.60
N TYR A 565 6.93 34.83 -7.68
CA TYR A 565 7.12 34.20 -6.36
C TYR A 565 6.07 34.65 -5.32
N GLU A 566 5.79 33.82 -4.31
CA GLU A 566 4.82 34.13 -3.23
C GLU A 566 5.37 35.12 -2.18
N GLY A 567 6.68 35.31 -2.13
CA GLY A 567 7.37 36.26 -1.26
C GLY A 567 8.89 36.20 -1.46
N VAL A 568 9.63 37.05 -0.77
CA VAL A 568 11.10 37.09 -0.83
C VAL A 568 11.69 37.13 0.58
N VAL A 569 12.74 36.33 0.81
CA VAL A 569 13.59 36.38 1.99
C VAL A 569 14.91 37.00 1.58
N VAL A 570 15.20 38.18 2.14
CA VAL A 570 16.42 38.94 1.88
C VAL A 570 17.35 38.78 3.08
N ILE A 571 18.57 38.35 2.82
CA ILE A 571 19.57 38.03 3.84
C ILE A 571 20.81 38.86 3.56
N THR A 572 21.27 39.56 4.57
CA THR A 572 22.52 40.31 4.51
C THR A 572 23.56 39.57 5.34
N LEU A 573 24.74 39.33 4.76
CA LEU A 573 25.87 38.72 5.45
C LEU A 573 26.84 39.80 5.93
N LYS A 574 27.48 39.57 7.08
CA LYS A 574 28.48 40.46 7.70
C LYS A 574 29.71 40.72 6.82
N LYS A 575 29.95 39.88 5.81
CA LYS A 575 30.99 40.04 4.80
C LYS A 575 30.43 39.65 3.43
N GLU A 576 30.88 40.32 2.37
CA GLU A 576 30.58 39.90 1.01
C GLU A 576 31.15 38.50 0.76
N LEU A 577 30.35 37.62 0.15
CA LEU A 577 30.85 36.35 -0.37
C LEU A 577 31.96 36.70 -1.37
N GLN A 578 33.19 36.26 -1.11
CA GLN A 578 34.24 36.31 -2.12
C GLN A 578 33.79 35.42 -3.27
N ASP A 579 33.60 36.00 -4.45
CA ASP A 579 33.28 35.28 -5.67
C ASP A 579 34.43 34.28 -5.94
N ASN A 580 34.12 32.98 -5.89
CA ASN A 580 34.98 31.89 -6.37
C ASN A 580 34.35 31.27 -7.61
#